data_AF-B1M897-F1
#
_entry.id   AF-B1M897-F1
#
_cell.length_a   1.000
_cell.length_b   1.000
_cell.length_c   1.000
_cell.angle_alpha   90.00
_cell.angle_beta   90.00
_cell.angle_gamma   90.00
#
_symmetry.space_group_name_H-M   'P 1'
#
loop_
_entity.id
_entity.type
_entity.pdbx_description
1 polymer ?
#
loop_
_entity_poly.entity_id
_entity_poly.type
_entity_poly.pdbx_seq_one_letter_code
_entity_poly.pdbx_strand_id
1 'polypeptide(L)'
;MTGTIIPPRSEEDGTASGARTDALTADLVAARIEALLKVLHRRRTELAAQIANLQSVQPSADTRLTVLTAELAGRMSSSVADLNLLIDQAEMFVRELAREAPTA
;
A
#
# COMPACT_ATOMS: atom_id res chain seq x y z
N MET A 1 -1.05 33.78 56.78
CA MET A 1 -0.16 33.08 55.83
C MET A 1 -0.85 31.79 55.44
N THR A 2 -1.52 31.76 54.29
CA THR A 2 -2.24 30.58 53.81
C THR A 2 -1.54 30.17 52.51
N GLY A 3 -0.70 29.15 52.61
CA GLY A 3 -0.02 28.58 51.45
C GLY A 3 -1.00 27.73 50.66
N THR A 4 -1.40 28.21 49.47
CA THR A 4 -2.12 27.40 48.50
C THR A 4 -1.12 26.41 47.90
N ILE A 5 -1.24 25.14 48.28
CA ILE A 5 -0.52 24.04 47.64
C ILE A 5 -1.23 23.78 46.31
N ILE A 6 -0.61 24.21 45.20
CA ILE A 6 -1.02 23.83 43.85
C ILE A 6 -0.52 22.40 43.63
N PRO A 7 -1.39 21.40 43.39
CA PRO A 7 -0.93 20.07 43.05
C PRO A 7 -0.25 20.10 41.68
N PRO A 8 0.87 19.39 41.48
CA PRO A 8 1.50 19.28 40.18
C PRO A 8 0.52 18.64 39.20
N ARG A 9 0.31 19.27 38.03
CA ARG A 9 -0.38 18.62 36.91
C ARG A 9 0.48 17.43 36.49
N SER A 10 -0.08 16.22 36.62
CA SER A 10 0.55 14.97 36.19
C SER A 10 0.98 15.05 34.73
N GLU A 11 2.29 14.93 34.48
CA GLU A 11 2.83 14.77 33.13
C GLU A 11 2.44 13.43 32.48
N GLU A 12 1.85 12.50 33.26
CA GLU A 12 1.32 11.22 32.79
C GLU A 12 0.14 11.35 31.82
N ASP A 13 -0.68 12.41 31.93
CA ASP A 13 -1.82 12.60 31.02
C ASP A 13 -1.37 13.07 29.62
N GLY A 14 -0.25 13.79 29.53
CA GLY A 14 0.29 14.30 28.26
C GLY A 14 0.94 13.21 27.40
N THR A 15 1.65 12.27 28.03
CA THR A 15 2.31 11.15 27.35
C THR A 15 1.31 10.08 26.93
N ALA A 16 0.32 9.76 27.77
CA ALA A 16 -0.75 8.82 27.43
C ALA A 16 -1.66 9.37 26.30
N SER A 17 -1.97 10.67 26.31
CA SER A 17 -2.73 11.30 25.23
C SER A 17 -1.95 11.33 23.92
N GLY A 18 -0.63 11.58 23.95
CA GLY A 18 0.25 11.53 22.78
C GLY A 18 0.35 10.14 22.16
N ALA A 19 0.60 9.12 23.00
CA ALA A 19 0.66 7.73 22.55
C ALA A 19 -0.65 7.26 21.89
N ARG A 20 -1.81 7.72 22.41
CA ARG A 20 -3.12 7.42 21.82
C ARG A 20 -3.33 8.11 20.47
N THR A 21 -2.89 9.35 20.30
CA THR A 21 -2.98 10.04 19.01
C THR A 21 -2.05 9.44 17.96
N ASP A 22 -0.87 8.97 18.38
CA ASP A 22 0.09 8.31 17.49
C ASP A 22 -0.44 6.96 17.01
N ALA A 23 -1.03 6.17 17.91
CA ALA A 23 -1.69 4.90 17.57
C ALA A 23 -2.85 5.10 16.56
N LEU A 24 -3.74 6.08 16.81
CA LEU A 24 -4.84 6.38 15.89
C LEU A 24 -4.36 6.87 14.52
N THR A 25 -3.24 7.59 14.48
CA THR A 25 -2.63 8.05 13.23
C THR A 25 -2.03 6.87 12.46
N ALA A 26 -1.33 5.97 13.15
CA ALA A 26 -0.79 4.74 12.56
C ALA A 26 -1.90 3.85 11.99
N ASP A 27 -3.01 3.67 12.72
CA ASP A 27 -4.18 2.91 12.26
C ASP A 27 -4.81 3.52 11.00
N LEU A 28 -4.97 4.85 10.96
CA LEU A 28 -5.53 5.53 9.79
C LEU A 28 -4.62 5.38 8.56
N VAL A 29 -3.30 5.48 8.75
CA VAL A 29 -2.31 5.29 7.69
C VAL A 29 -2.35 3.84 7.19
N ALA A 30 -2.36 2.86 8.09
CA ALA A 30 -2.45 1.45 7.74
C ALA A 30 -3.74 1.15 6.94
N ALA A 31 -4.90 1.61 7.41
CA ALA A 31 -6.18 1.45 6.71
C ALA A 31 -6.17 2.09 5.31
N ARG A 32 -5.52 3.26 5.16
CA ARG A 32 -5.38 3.91 3.86
C ARG A 32 -4.51 3.10 2.90
N ILE A 33 -3.42 2.52 3.40
CA ILE A 33 -2.50 1.70 2.59
C ILE A 33 -3.17 0.38 2.20
N GLU A 34 -3.91 -0.27 3.11
CA GLU A 34 -4.72 -1.44 2.76
C GLU A 34 -5.75 -1.14 1.66
N ALA A 35 -6.39 0.03 1.69
CA ALA A 35 -7.29 0.44 0.62
C ALA A 35 -6.55 0.61 -0.72
N LEU A 36 -5.33 1.16 -0.71
CA LEU A 36 -4.49 1.27 -1.90
C LEU A 36 -4.03 -0.11 -2.41
N LEU A 37 -3.63 -1.02 -1.52
CA LEU A 37 -3.27 -2.40 -1.86
C LEU A 37 -4.41 -3.12 -2.59
N LYS A 38 -5.66 -2.97 -2.13
CA LYS A 38 -6.83 -3.53 -2.83
C LYS A 38 -6.93 -3.02 -4.27
N VAL A 39 -6.69 -1.73 -4.49
CA VAL A 39 -6.69 -1.14 -5.85
C VAL A 39 -5.53 -1.68 -6.69
N LEU A 40 -4.33 -1.78 -6.12
CA LEU A 40 -3.15 -2.28 -6.82
C LEU A 40 -3.32 -3.76 -7.23
N HIS A 41 -3.80 -4.62 -6.33
CA HIS A 41 -4.09 -6.03 -6.64
C HIS A 41 -5.13 -6.16 -7.76
N ARG A 42 -6.17 -5.33 -7.73
CA ARG A 42 -7.17 -5.31 -8.80
C ARG A 42 -6.54 -4.95 -10.14
N ARG A 43 -5.79 -3.85 -10.20
CA ARG A 43 -5.10 -3.41 -11.42
C ARG A 43 -4.12 -4.45 -11.96
N ARG A 44 -3.36 -5.08 -11.07
CA ARG A 44 -2.46 -6.19 -11.43
C ARG A 44 -3.22 -7.34 -12.10
N THR A 45 -4.35 -7.73 -11.52
CA THR A 45 -5.19 -8.82 -12.04
C THR A 45 -5.79 -8.45 -13.41
N GLU A 46 -6.28 -7.22 -13.56
CA GLU A 46 -6.82 -6.71 -14.82
C GLU A 46 -5.74 -6.67 -15.92
N LEU A 47 -4.52 -6.19 -15.62
CA LEU A 47 -3.41 -6.21 -16.58
C LEU A 47 -2.99 -7.62 -16.95
N ALA A 48 -2.88 -8.53 -15.98
CA ALA A 48 -2.52 -9.92 -16.23
C ALA A 48 -3.53 -10.61 -17.17
N ALA A 49 -4.82 -10.35 -16.99
CA ALA A 49 -5.87 -10.84 -17.88
C ALA A 49 -5.75 -10.26 -19.30
N GLN A 50 -5.43 -8.97 -19.43
CA GLN A 50 -5.22 -8.35 -20.74
C GLN A 50 -3.98 -8.91 -21.45
N ILE A 51 -2.88 -9.18 -20.73
CA ILE A 51 -1.69 -9.84 -21.28
C ILE A 51 -2.06 -11.24 -21.79
N ALA A 52 -2.77 -12.03 -20.99
CA ALA A 52 -3.21 -13.36 -21.40
C ALA A 52 -4.09 -13.31 -22.65
N ASN A 53 -5.01 -12.34 -22.74
CA ASN A 53 -5.82 -12.12 -23.93
C ASN A 53 -4.94 -11.79 -25.16
N LEU A 54 -3.97 -10.88 -25.04
CA LEU A 54 -3.07 -10.54 -26.14
C LEU A 54 -2.21 -11.74 -26.59
N GLN A 55 -1.76 -12.56 -25.65
CA GLN A 55 -0.99 -13.78 -25.94
C GLN A 55 -1.83 -14.90 -26.56
N SER A 56 -3.15 -14.90 -26.33
CA SER A 56 -4.07 -15.86 -26.94
C SER A 56 -4.40 -15.54 -28.40
N VAL A 57 -4.13 -14.31 -28.85
CA VAL A 57 -4.35 -13.91 -30.24
C VAL A 57 -3.35 -14.66 -31.13
N GLN A 58 -3.86 -15.42 -32.09
CA GLN A 58 -3.01 -16.08 -33.09
C GLN A 58 -2.22 -15.02 -33.88
N PRO A 59 -0.96 -15.30 -34.23
CA PRO A 59 -0.17 -14.40 -35.06
C PRO A 59 -0.92 -14.13 -36.36
N SER A 60 -1.17 -12.85 -36.62
CA SER A 60 -1.87 -12.45 -37.83
C SER A 60 -0.94 -12.60 -39.03
N ALA A 61 -1.51 -12.75 -40.24
CA ALA A 61 -0.74 -12.70 -41.47
C ALA A 61 0.02 -11.36 -41.65
N ASP A 62 -0.40 -10.31 -40.94
CA ASP A 62 0.35 -9.06 -40.84
C ASP A 62 1.43 -9.16 -39.75
N THR A 63 2.69 -9.22 -40.20
CA THR A 63 3.86 -9.23 -39.34
C THR A 63 3.97 -7.98 -38.47
N ARG A 64 3.50 -6.82 -38.93
CA ARG A 64 3.55 -5.57 -38.15
C ARG A 64 2.60 -5.62 -36.97
N LEU A 65 1.38 -6.12 -37.18
CA LEU A 65 0.43 -6.33 -36.09
C LEU A 65 0.98 -7.32 -35.06
N THR A 66 1.60 -8.41 -35.51
CA THR A 66 2.22 -9.40 -34.62
C THR A 66 3.33 -8.78 -33.75
N VAL A 67 4.20 -7.94 -34.34
CA VAL A 67 5.24 -7.22 -33.60
C VAL A 67 4.64 -6.24 -32.59
N LEU A 68 3.65 -5.44 -32.98
CA LEU A 68 2.98 -4.49 -32.08
C LEU A 68 2.29 -5.19 -30.90
N THR A 69 1.65 -6.34 -31.13
CA THR A 69 1.05 -7.15 -30.07
C THR A 69 2.10 -7.66 -29.09
N ALA A 70 3.25 -8.14 -29.59
CA ALA A 70 4.35 -8.60 -28.74
C ALA A 70 4.97 -7.45 -27.92
N GLU A 71 5.20 -6.29 -28.52
CA GLU A 71 5.71 -5.11 -27.83
C GLU A 71 4.74 -4.62 -26.74
N LEU A 72 3.44 -4.57 -27.04
CA LEU A 72 2.43 -4.19 -26.07
C LEU A 72 2.40 -5.17 -24.89
N ALA A 73 2.39 -6.48 -25.15
CA ALA A 73 2.44 -7.51 -24.12
C ALA A 73 3.71 -7.39 -23.25
N GLY A 74 4.86 -7.09 -23.86
CA GLY A 74 6.11 -6.82 -23.14
C GLY A 74 6.01 -5.61 -22.21
N ARG A 75 5.50 -4.47 -22.69
CA ARG A 75 5.30 -3.26 -21.87
C ARG A 75 4.32 -3.49 -20.72
N MET A 76 3.22 -4.20 -20.98
CA MET A 76 2.26 -4.56 -19.95
C MET A 76 2.86 -5.49 -18.90
N SER A 77 3.71 -6.44 -19.32
CA SER A 77 4.43 -7.33 -18.39
C SER A 77 5.39 -6.55 -17.48
N SER A 78 6.08 -5.54 -18.02
CA SER A 78 6.89 -4.62 -17.21
C SER A 78 6.02 -3.88 -16.18
N SER A 79 4.86 -3.38 -16.59
CA SER A 79 3.94 -2.69 -15.67
C SER A 79 3.41 -3.60 -14.57
N VAL A 80 3.19 -4.90 -14.85
CA VAL A 80 2.84 -5.89 -13.83
C VAL A 80 3.98 -6.09 -12.83
N ALA A 81 5.24 -6.12 -13.30
CA ALA A 81 6.40 -6.20 -12.41
C ALA A 81 6.51 -4.98 -11.49
N ASP A 82 6.28 -3.77 -12.01
CA ASP A 82 6.27 -2.54 -11.21
C ASP A 82 5.13 -2.55 -10.17
N LEU A 83 3.94 -3.03 -10.55
CA LEU A 83 2.82 -3.19 -9.61
C LEU A 83 3.14 -4.20 -8.50
N ASN A 84 3.83 -5.30 -8.80
CA ASN A 84 4.26 -6.25 -7.78
C ASN A 84 5.21 -5.60 -6.79
N LEU A 85 6.20 -4.83 -7.27
CA LEU A 85 7.12 -4.12 -6.38
C LEU A 85 6.39 -3.15 -5.45
N LEU A 86 5.44 -2.37 -5.98
CA LEU A 86 4.64 -1.45 -5.17
C LEU A 86 3.78 -2.16 -4.13
N ILE A 87 3.20 -3.32 -4.48
CA ILE A 87 2.45 -4.17 -3.56
C ILE A 87 3.37 -4.67 -2.45
N ASP A 88 4.52 -5.24 -2.79
CA ASP A 88 5.46 -5.79 -1.81
C ASP A 88 5.96 -4.72 -0.83
N GLN A 89 6.27 -3.52 -1.33
CA GLN A 89 6.66 -2.37 -0.51
C GLN A 89 5.54 -1.92 0.43
N ALA A 90 4.31 -1.80 -0.07
CA ALA A 90 3.17 -1.40 0.73
C ALA A 90 2.82 -2.46 1.79
N GLU A 91 2.92 -3.75 1.47
CA GLU A 91 2.72 -4.83 2.44
C GLU A 91 3.79 -4.82 3.54
N MET A 92 5.07 -4.63 3.20
CA MET A 92 6.13 -4.49 4.19
C MET A 92 5.89 -3.30 5.12
N PHE A 93 5.47 -2.15 4.56
CA PHE A 93 5.21 -0.96 5.36
C PHE A 93 4.06 -1.15 6.35
N VAL A 94 2.95 -1.78 5.93
CA VAL A 94 1.82 -2.10 6.83
C VAL A 94 2.26 -3.06 7.94
N ARG A 95 3.10 -4.06 7.61
CA ARG A 95 3.63 -4.99 8.61
C ARG A 95 4.52 -4.30 9.64
N GLU A 96 5.36 -3.35 9.22
CA GLU A 96 6.21 -2.63 10.17
C GLU A 96 5.39 -1.69 11.05
N LEU A 97 4.40 -0.98 10.50
CA LEU A 97 3.45 -0.18 11.28
C LEU A 97 2.72 -1.01 12.35
N ALA A 98 2.28 -2.22 11.99
CA ALA A 98 1.64 -3.13 12.94
C ALA A 98 2.60 -3.66 14.01
N ARG A 99 3.91 -3.71 13.72
CA ARG A 99 4.94 -4.16 14.66
C ARG A 99 5.35 -3.05 15.64
N GLU A 100 5.32 -1.80 15.20
CA GLU A 100 5.66 -0.62 16.00
C GLU A 100 4.50 -0.12 16.87
N ALA A 101 3.27 -0.55 16.60
CA ALA A 101 2.13 -0.26 17.48
C ALA A 101 2.39 -0.86 18.88
N PRO A 102 2.55 -0.05 19.94
CA PRO A 102 2.71 -0.57 21.28
C PRO A 102 1.44 -1.33 21.65
N THR A 103 1.58 -2.60 22.02
CA THR A 103 0.52 -3.34 22.70
C THR A 103 0.13 -2.54 23.95
N ALA A 104 -1.05 -1.94 23.89
CA ALA A 104 -1.69 -1.26 25.01
C ALA A 104 -1.88 -2.19 26.21
#